data_AF-A0A317F762-F1
#
_entry.id   AF-A0A317F762-F1
#
_cell.length_a   1.000
_cell.length_b   1.000
_cell.length_c   1.000
_cell.angle_alpha   90.00
_cell.angle_beta   90.00
_cell.angle_gamma   90.00
#
_symmetry.space_group_name_H-M   'P 1'
#
loop_
_entity.id
_entity.type
_entity.pdbx_description
1 polymer ?
#
loop_
_entity_poly.entity_id
_entity_poly.type
_entity_poly.pdbx_seq_one_letter_code
_entity_poly.pdbx_strand_id
1 'polypeptide(L)'
;MADRIIIHLSDLHVTYHFDNNGVPLKKVGSNLSTDLALTDNSRYAEQFCKLIETEYPNARKYLVITGDIAEQGMLEEYEAASLFLETLITRLKLERSDLLLIPGDHDINRLNLQIAHSKSDKSRHAFEMNEAKFDDFSKFYFEVLKIPFAFDNMVCNHLVLEPEKLLLVGLNSNAKIGAHNGLGYIHIDKLSIELAELEKKFADYSKVAFVHHNLDGQYEDKKSGQWDAANKVDLIQIFGQYKFNAVFYGNEHTPASNRENDLVYISTGSFAKNDAPNGFRVYQVNTQNGGLSLINKRYSLINDNAKTAPQWGSWSILNIRGANENLPEIELRKPLPVAAAAPPEDIFGNTEIVKEAGEEFEEVSTIEESEANLQNEKEAAIVLRTPELNFENSYSDKIFRIIKEKKLFLSGHFHWSDSSKAHNWINVPVFLSDMDHLQLAQKAVFEVVTENDLKYDFVLGLGIEGNILATYTALRSGTTYSYLPYSYRYQDHAVYEKNIHIENNGKYQNILVITDVINNGKTVERLIDKETEFFKDVKSINVVSLFYTGDPQANPLNYDQNTNVKNFYVTHMKVEKCPYDENFRKTCMIYREKMDCVHEFYDANQGSN
;
A
#
# COMPACT_ATOMS: atom_id res chain seq x y z
N MET A 1 19.29 26.13 -1.11
CA MET A 1 20.08 24.92 -0.79
C MET A 1 20.88 24.54 -2.02
N ALA A 2 22.06 23.92 -1.85
CA ALA A 2 22.80 23.40 -3.00
C ALA A 2 21.97 22.28 -3.66
N ASP A 3 21.83 22.36 -4.98
CA ASP A 3 21.15 21.34 -5.78
C ASP A 3 21.81 19.98 -5.54
N ARG A 4 21.02 18.93 -5.33
CA ARG A 4 21.50 17.57 -5.07
C ARG A 4 20.91 16.63 -6.08
N ILE A 5 21.75 15.75 -6.61
CA ILE A 5 21.31 14.70 -7.53
C ILE A 5 21.80 13.33 -7.09
N ILE A 6 20.96 12.32 -7.32
CA ILE A 6 21.30 10.92 -7.17
C ILE A 6 21.36 10.33 -8.58
N ILE A 7 22.54 9.86 -8.97
CA ILE A 7 22.80 9.20 -10.25
C ILE A 7 22.63 7.70 -10.02
N HIS A 8 21.78 7.05 -10.79
CA HIS A 8 21.45 5.64 -10.63
C HIS A 8 21.80 4.84 -11.88
N LEU A 9 22.83 4.01 -11.76
CA LEU A 9 23.29 3.07 -12.78
C LEU A 9 22.95 1.64 -12.35
N SER A 10 22.86 0.75 -13.32
CA SER A 10 22.70 -0.69 -13.10
C SER A 10 23.20 -1.44 -14.33
N ASP A 11 23.54 -2.72 -14.16
CA ASP A 11 23.80 -3.65 -15.28
C ASP A 11 24.89 -3.09 -16.22
N LEU A 12 26.07 -2.83 -15.63
CA LEU A 12 27.27 -2.42 -16.36
C LEU A 12 27.80 -3.60 -17.20
N HIS A 13 27.68 -4.83 -16.68
CA HIS A 13 28.08 -6.07 -17.36
C HIS A 13 29.48 -5.96 -17.98
N VAL A 14 30.47 -5.50 -17.21
CA VAL A 14 31.85 -5.40 -17.71
C VAL A 14 32.28 -6.79 -18.17
N THR A 15 32.48 -6.94 -19.48
CA THR A 15 32.62 -8.25 -20.10
C THR A 15 34.08 -8.62 -20.29
N TYR A 16 34.47 -9.84 -19.90
CA TYR A 16 35.77 -10.39 -20.26
C TYR A 16 35.92 -10.57 -21.78
N HIS A 17 37.01 -10.06 -22.36
CA HIS A 17 37.18 -10.01 -23.82
C HIS A 17 37.61 -11.32 -24.49
N PHE A 18 37.83 -12.39 -23.72
CA PHE A 18 38.12 -13.72 -24.27
C PHE A 18 36.97 -14.70 -23.98
N ASP A 19 36.81 -15.69 -24.85
CA ASP A 19 35.99 -16.86 -24.55
C ASP A 19 36.69 -17.83 -23.59
N ASN A 20 35.99 -18.91 -23.21
CA ASN A 20 36.51 -19.95 -22.31
C ASN A 20 37.77 -20.68 -22.85
N ASN A 21 38.12 -20.51 -24.13
CA ASN A 21 39.32 -21.09 -24.74
C ASN A 21 40.47 -20.07 -24.86
N GLY A 22 40.29 -18.85 -24.33
CA GLY A 22 41.27 -17.76 -24.45
C GLY A 22 41.29 -17.12 -25.84
N VAL A 23 40.23 -17.29 -26.65
CA VAL A 23 40.12 -16.67 -27.97
C VAL A 23 39.41 -15.33 -27.85
N PRO A 24 39.94 -14.22 -28.42
CA PRO A 24 39.27 -12.93 -28.38
C PRO A 24 37.85 -12.99 -28.93
N LEU A 25 36.90 -12.42 -28.18
CA LEU A 25 35.50 -12.34 -28.60
C LEU A 25 35.37 -11.46 -29.84
N LYS A 26 34.64 -11.94 -30.84
CA LYS A 26 34.33 -11.15 -32.06
C LYS A 26 33.39 -9.97 -31.78
N LYS A 27 32.57 -10.08 -30.74
CA LYS A 27 31.65 -9.05 -30.27
C LYS A 27 31.58 -9.13 -28.75
N VAL A 28 31.89 -8.02 -28.09
CA VAL A 28 31.79 -7.90 -26.64
C VAL A 28 30.32 -7.67 -26.25
N GLY A 29 29.87 -8.29 -25.15
CA GLY A 29 28.50 -8.21 -24.65
C GLY A 29 28.10 -6.85 -24.09
N SER A 30 29.07 -6.00 -23.75
CA SER A 30 28.89 -4.67 -23.19
C SER A 30 29.78 -3.63 -23.86
N ASN A 31 29.42 -2.35 -23.71
CA ASN A 31 30.27 -1.21 -24.04
C ASN A 31 31.47 -1.05 -23.09
N LEU A 32 31.47 -1.81 -21.99
CA LEU A 32 32.57 -1.91 -21.04
C LEU A 32 33.19 -3.32 -21.10
N SER A 33 34.51 -3.39 -21.23
CA SER A 33 35.24 -4.67 -21.25
C SER A 33 36.59 -4.62 -20.57
N THR A 34 37.19 -5.79 -20.39
CA THR A 34 38.56 -5.92 -19.88
C THR A 34 39.64 -5.61 -20.92
N ASP A 35 39.30 -5.51 -22.21
CA ASP A 35 40.22 -5.03 -23.25
C ASP A 35 40.04 -3.53 -23.49
N LEU A 36 40.91 -2.75 -22.85
CA LEU A 36 40.95 -1.29 -22.98
C LEU A 36 41.24 -0.79 -24.40
N ALA A 37 41.73 -1.64 -25.31
CA ALA A 37 41.96 -1.30 -26.70
C ALA A 37 40.74 -1.60 -27.60
N LEU A 38 39.96 -2.66 -27.29
CA LEU A 38 38.74 -3.00 -28.02
C LEU A 38 37.54 -2.16 -27.60
N THR A 39 37.38 -1.89 -26.30
CA THR A 39 36.30 -1.06 -25.78
C THR A 39 36.85 0.28 -25.31
N ASP A 40 36.28 1.35 -25.84
CA ASP A 40 36.66 2.72 -25.51
C ASP A 40 36.07 3.14 -24.15
N ASN A 41 36.31 2.32 -23.10
CA ASN A 41 35.75 2.46 -21.74
C ASN A 41 35.95 3.89 -21.23
N SER A 42 37.16 4.42 -21.41
CA SER A 42 37.53 5.77 -21.01
C SER A 42 36.68 6.81 -21.73
N ARG A 43 36.49 6.72 -23.06
CA ARG A 43 35.63 7.68 -23.78
C ARG A 43 34.16 7.51 -23.40
N TYR A 44 33.71 6.29 -23.12
CA TYR A 44 32.35 6.02 -22.64
C TYR A 44 32.09 6.73 -21.31
N ALA A 45 33.00 6.54 -20.34
CA ALA A 45 32.99 7.24 -19.05
C ALA A 45 33.08 8.76 -19.23
N GLU A 46 33.98 9.24 -20.08
CA GLU A 46 34.22 10.65 -20.36
C GLU A 46 33.00 11.36 -20.95
N GLN A 47 32.31 10.74 -21.92
CA GLN A 47 31.10 11.31 -22.50
C GLN A 47 29.97 11.35 -21.47
N PHE A 48 29.82 10.29 -20.67
CA PHE A 48 28.86 10.25 -19.57
C PHE A 48 29.15 11.36 -18.54
N CYS A 49 30.40 11.47 -18.07
CA CYS A 49 30.81 12.50 -17.12
C CYS A 49 30.55 13.91 -17.67
N LYS A 50 30.92 14.15 -18.93
CA LYS A 50 30.69 15.44 -19.59
C LYS A 50 29.21 15.81 -19.64
N LEU A 51 28.33 14.84 -19.92
CA LEU A 51 26.88 15.08 -19.87
C LEU A 51 26.46 15.52 -18.47
N ILE A 52 26.83 14.77 -17.42
CA ILE A 52 26.45 15.09 -16.04
C ILE A 52 27.02 16.44 -15.59
N GLU A 53 28.27 16.74 -15.92
CA GLU A 53 28.92 18.03 -15.63
C GLU A 53 28.21 19.19 -16.35
N THR A 54 27.69 18.97 -17.55
CA THR A 54 26.98 19.99 -18.34
C THR A 54 25.57 20.24 -17.81
N GLU A 55 24.82 19.17 -17.53
CA GLU A 55 23.43 19.25 -17.07
C GLU A 55 23.34 19.66 -15.59
N TYR A 56 24.34 19.31 -14.78
CA TYR A 56 24.36 19.52 -13.32
C TYR A 56 25.72 20.08 -12.83
N PRO A 57 26.16 21.25 -13.32
CA PRO A 57 27.50 21.78 -13.08
C PRO A 57 27.79 22.04 -11.60
N ASN A 58 26.78 22.50 -10.85
CA ASN A 58 26.94 22.92 -9.45
C ASN A 58 26.25 22.01 -8.43
N ALA A 59 25.65 20.90 -8.89
CA ALA A 59 24.97 19.98 -7.98
C ALA A 59 25.96 19.11 -7.21
N ARG A 60 25.69 18.85 -5.92
CA ARG A 60 26.32 17.74 -5.17
C ARG A 60 25.74 16.43 -5.69
N LYS A 61 26.61 15.46 -5.95
CA LYS A 61 26.28 14.23 -6.66
C LYS A 61 26.45 13.05 -5.74
N TYR A 62 25.53 12.10 -5.83
CA TYR A 62 25.61 10.79 -5.21
C TYR A 62 25.51 9.75 -6.33
N LEU A 63 26.24 8.64 -6.22
CA LEU A 63 26.24 7.58 -7.23
C LEU A 63 25.76 6.28 -6.61
N VAL A 64 24.71 5.71 -7.18
CA VAL A 64 24.16 4.41 -6.78
C VAL A 64 24.27 3.44 -7.95
N ILE A 65 24.78 2.23 -7.68
CA ILE A 65 24.90 1.15 -8.66
C ILE A 65 24.21 -0.10 -8.12
N THR A 66 23.11 -0.51 -8.75
CA THR A 66 22.27 -1.64 -8.32
C THR A 66 22.63 -2.95 -8.99
N GLY A 67 23.90 -3.35 -8.93
CA GLY A 67 24.32 -4.69 -9.33
C GLY A 67 24.61 -4.88 -10.81
N ASP A 68 25.01 -6.12 -11.10
CA ASP A 68 25.52 -6.60 -12.39
C ASP A 68 26.64 -5.68 -12.91
N ILE A 69 27.63 -5.51 -12.04
CA ILE A 69 28.83 -4.74 -12.35
C ILE A 69 29.72 -5.55 -13.30
N ALA A 70 29.94 -6.82 -12.96
CA ALA A 70 30.65 -7.79 -13.79
C ALA A 70 29.66 -8.70 -14.54
N GLU A 71 30.07 -9.27 -15.69
CA GLU A 71 29.24 -10.23 -16.45
C GLU A 71 29.35 -11.65 -15.87
N GLN A 72 30.49 -12.04 -15.28
CA GLN A 72 30.71 -13.37 -14.73
C GLN A 72 31.28 -13.36 -13.30
N GLY A 73 31.42 -12.18 -12.71
CA GLY A 73 32.00 -11.99 -11.38
C GLY A 73 33.50 -12.28 -11.34
N MET A 74 34.20 -12.16 -12.47
CA MET A 74 35.64 -12.42 -12.53
C MET A 74 36.46 -11.23 -12.05
N LEU A 75 37.65 -11.50 -11.50
CA LEU A 75 38.53 -10.47 -10.96
C LEU A 75 38.91 -9.42 -12.02
N GLU A 76 39.21 -9.84 -13.24
CA GLU A 76 39.59 -8.96 -14.34
C GLU A 76 38.46 -8.02 -14.76
N GLU A 77 37.20 -8.49 -14.68
CA GLU A 77 36.02 -7.66 -14.94
C GLU A 77 35.89 -6.57 -13.88
N TYR A 78 36.14 -6.92 -12.61
CA TYR A 78 36.17 -5.97 -11.52
C TYR A 78 37.32 -4.97 -11.58
N GLU A 79 38.52 -5.39 -12.01
CA GLU A 79 39.65 -4.47 -12.23
C GLU A 79 39.29 -3.40 -13.28
N ALA A 80 38.66 -3.81 -14.39
CA ALA A 80 38.18 -2.88 -15.40
C ALA A 80 37.02 -1.99 -14.89
N ALA A 81 36.10 -2.54 -14.09
CA ALA A 81 35.05 -1.77 -13.43
C ALA A 81 35.62 -0.73 -12.45
N SER A 82 36.66 -1.09 -11.67
CA SER A 82 37.36 -0.18 -10.76
C SER A 82 37.91 1.01 -11.53
N LEU A 83 38.62 0.80 -12.64
CA LEU A 83 39.15 1.88 -13.48
C LEU A 83 38.04 2.80 -14.05
N PHE A 84 36.92 2.20 -14.47
CA PHE A 84 35.76 2.96 -14.92
C PHE A 84 35.20 3.84 -13.79
N LEU A 85 35.00 3.29 -12.59
CA LEU A 85 34.49 4.04 -11.45
C LEU A 85 35.47 5.10 -10.92
N GLU A 86 36.78 4.84 -10.95
CA GLU A 86 37.80 5.84 -10.62
C GLU A 86 37.69 7.08 -11.53
N THR A 87 37.39 6.86 -12.80
CA THR A 87 37.15 7.95 -13.75
C THR A 87 35.92 8.77 -13.35
N LEU A 88 34.80 8.10 -13.02
CA LEU A 88 33.59 8.77 -12.55
C LEU A 88 33.83 9.56 -11.27
N ILE A 89 34.49 8.95 -10.28
CA ILE A 89 34.79 9.54 -8.98
C ILE A 89 35.62 10.81 -9.15
N THR A 90 36.67 10.73 -9.96
CA THR A 90 37.58 11.87 -10.21
C THR A 90 36.87 13.00 -10.96
N ARG A 91 36.16 12.67 -12.05
CA ARG A 91 35.52 13.67 -12.93
C ARG A 91 34.31 14.34 -12.27
N LEU A 92 33.44 13.52 -11.68
CA LEU A 92 32.23 14.01 -11.00
C LEU A 92 32.50 14.55 -9.60
N LYS A 93 33.76 14.49 -9.13
CA LYS A 93 34.21 14.96 -7.81
C LYS A 93 33.43 14.31 -6.67
N LEU A 94 33.23 13.00 -6.78
CA LEU A 94 32.56 12.20 -5.76
C LEU A 94 33.55 11.83 -4.66
N GLU A 95 33.09 11.77 -3.42
CA GLU A 95 33.80 11.10 -2.34
C GLU A 95 33.37 9.64 -2.28
N ARG A 96 34.18 8.75 -1.72
CA ARG A 96 33.80 7.32 -1.59
C ARG A 96 32.54 7.14 -0.74
N SER A 97 32.31 8.05 0.20
CA SER A 97 31.09 8.13 1.00
C SER A 97 29.86 8.64 0.24
N ASP A 98 30.00 9.06 -1.02
CA ASP A 98 28.87 9.42 -1.88
C ASP A 98 28.40 8.24 -2.76
N LEU A 99 29.05 7.08 -2.64
CA LEU A 99 28.78 5.90 -3.45
C LEU A 99 28.00 4.84 -2.66
N LEU A 100 26.99 4.27 -3.31
CA LEU A 100 26.25 3.09 -2.84
C LEU A 100 26.35 1.99 -3.90
N LEU A 101 27.11 0.94 -3.59
CA LEU A 101 27.29 -0.22 -4.47
C LEU A 101 26.55 -1.42 -3.88
N ILE A 102 25.83 -2.14 -4.72
CA ILE A 102 25.05 -3.32 -4.36
C ILE A 102 25.38 -4.41 -5.40
N PRO A 103 25.58 -5.68 -5.00
CA PRO A 103 25.84 -6.75 -5.95
C PRO A 103 24.56 -7.17 -6.69
N GLY A 104 24.72 -7.54 -7.96
CA GLY A 104 23.72 -8.29 -8.72
C GLY A 104 23.99 -9.80 -8.72
N ASP A 105 23.24 -10.55 -9.52
CA ASP A 105 23.40 -12.01 -9.56
C ASP A 105 24.56 -12.44 -10.47
N HIS A 106 24.97 -11.59 -11.43
CA HIS A 106 26.20 -11.76 -12.20
C HIS A 106 27.46 -11.32 -11.46
N ASP A 107 27.32 -10.59 -10.35
CA ASP A 107 28.44 -10.22 -9.47
C ASP A 107 28.96 -11.38 -8.60
N ILE A 108 28.47 -12.59 -8.85
CA ILE A 108 28.87 -13.81 -8.16
C ILE A 108 29.73 -14.64 -9.09
N ASN A 109 30.95 -14.96 -8.65
CA ASN A 109 31.82 -15.87 -9.38
C ASN A 109 31.31 -17.32 -9.24
N ARG A 110 30.44 -17.74 -10.16
CA ARG A 110 29.79 -19.05 -10.14
C ARG A 110 30.80 -20.20 -10.22
N LEU A 111 31.93 -20.02 -10.90
CA LEU A 111 32.99 -21.03 -10.99
C LEU A 111 33.68 -21.23 -9.63
N ASN A 112 34.11 -20.14 -8.98
CA ASN A 112 34.68 -20.20 -7.65
C ASN A 112 33.71 -20.85 -6.66
N LEU A 113 32.43 -20.51 -6.77
CA LEU A 113 31.37 -21.10 -5.94
C LEU A 113 31.20 -22.60 -6.19
N GLN A 114 31.23 -23.06 -7.44
CA GLN A 114 31.18 -24.49 -7.78
C GLN A 114 32.40 -25.24 -7.23
N ILE A 115 33.60 -24.67 -7.35
CA ILE A 115 34.83 -25.25 -6.80
C ILE A 115 34.73 -25.36 -5.28
N ALA A 116 34.28 -24.30 -4.60
CA ALA A 116 34.11 -24.29 -3.15
C ALA A 116 33.06 -25.32 -2.71
N HIS A 117 31.92 -25.39 -3.41
CA HIS A 117 30.84 -26.35 -3.13
C HIS A 117 31.29 -27.80 -3.32
N SER A 118 32.10 -28.08 -4.36
CA SER A 118 32.65 -29.42 -4.59
C SER A 118 33.58 -29.91 -3.45
N LYS A 119 34.14 -28.97 -2.68
CA LYS A 119 35.03 -29.22 -1.54
C LYS A 119 34.32 -29.17 -0.19
N SER A 120 33.03 -28.81 -0.16
CA SER A 120 32.26 -28.66 1.07
C SER A 120 31.46 -29.92 1.43
N ASP A 121 30.77 -29.87 2.57
CA ASP A 121 29.81 -30.91 2.95
C ASP A 121 28.65 -30.95 1.93
N LYS A 122 28.32 -32.15 1.43
CA LYS A 122 27.24 -32.36 0.45
C LYS A 122 25.87 -31.91 0.93
N SER A 123 25.67 -31.75 2.24
CA SER A 123 24.42 -31.24 2.83
C SER A 123 24.26 -29.73 2.69
N ARG A 124 25.36 -28.98 2.50
CA ARG A 124 25.29 -27.52 2.30
C ARG A 124 24.89 -27.19 0.88
N HIS A 125 24.04 -26.18 0.73
CA HIS A 125 23.71 -25.62 -0.57
C HIS A 125 24.77 -24.61 -1.00
N ALA A 126 25.03 -24.51 -2.31
CA ALA A 126 26.02 -23.58 -2.85
C ALA A 126 25.72 -22.11 -2.47
N PHE A 127 24.44 -21.72 -2.41
CA PHE A 127 24.06 -20.35 -2.04
C PHE A 127 24.40 -19.98 -0.58
N GLU A 128 24.68 -20.95 0.29
CA GLU A 128 25.07 -20.74 1.70
C GLU A 128 26.57 -20.45 1.88
N MET A 129 27.34 -20.39 0.78
CA MET A 129 28.79 -20.21 0.79
C MET A 129 29.15 -18.75 0.44
N ASN A 130 28.66 -17.80 1.23
CA ASN A 130 28.78 -16.36 0.95
C ASN A 130 30.22 -15.87 0.75
N GLU A 131 31.18 -16.40 1.51
CA GLU A 131 32.60 -16.05 1.37
C GLU A 131 33.13 -16.34 -0.04
N ALA A 132 32.90 -17.57 -0.55
CA ALA A 132 33.31 -17.93 -1.92
C ALA A 132 32.49 -17.22 -2.99
N LYS A 133 31.21 -17.00 -2.71
CA LYS A 133 30.25 -16.36 -3.61
C LYS A 133 30.60 -14.90 -3.89
N PHE A 134 31.04 -14.16 -2.88
CA PHE A 134 31.33 -12.73 -2.95
C PHE A 134 32.83 -12.42 -2.83
N ASP A 135 33.74 -13.39 -2.97
CA ASP A 135 35.18 -13.16 -2.76
C ASP A 135 35.71 -12.02 -3.66
N ASP A 136 35.50 -12.14 -4.98
CA ASP A 136 35.98 -11.15 -5.95
C ASP A 136 35.22 -9.81 -5.83
N PHE A 137 33.90 -9.85 -5.65
CA PHE A 137 33.10 -8.65 -5.37
C PHE A 137 33.56 -7.94 -4.09
N SER A 138 33.93 -8.66 -3.03
CA SER A 138 34.39 -8.08 -1.77
C SER A 138 35.73 -7.35 -1.94
N LYS A 139 36.64 -7.89 -2.75
CA LYS A 139 37.91 -7.23 -3.09
C LYS A 139 37.66 -5.95 -3.87
N PHE A 140 36.81 -6.02 -4.89
CA PHE A 140 36.37 -4.86 -5.68
C PHE A 140 35.71 -3.78 -4.80
N TYR A 141 34.76 -4.18 -3.95
CA TYR A 141 34.05 -3.29 -3.06
C TYR A 141 35.00 -2.56 -2.10
N PHE A 142 35.97 -3.28 -1.53
CA PHE A 142 37.00 -2.70 -0.69
C PHE A 142 37.94 -1.78 -1.48
N GLU A 143 38.31 -2.17 -2.71
CA GLU A 143 39.15 -1.33 -3.57
C GLU A 143 38.46 0.01 -3.86
N VAL A 144 37.17 0.00 -4.22
CA VAL A 144 36.45 1.23 -4.59
C VAL A 144 36.06 2.05 -3.36
N LEU A 145 35.49 1.43 -2.32
CA LEU A 145 34.91 2.18 -1.19
C LEU A 145 35.82 2.28 0.04
N LYS A 146 36.91 1.52 0.08
CA LYS A 146 37.85 1.44 1.22
C LYS A 146 37.20 0.97 2.53
N ILE A 147 36.07 0.26 2.42
CA ILE A 147 35.36 -0.41 3.51
C ILE A 147 35.10 -1.87 3.14
N PRO A 148 35.16 -2.81 4.09
CA PRO A 148 34.90 -4.22 3.78
C PRO A 148 33.44 -4.45 3.41
N PHE A 149 33.19 -5.35 2.46
CA PHE A 149 31.84 -5.80 2.14
C PHE A 149 31.34 -6.80 3.18
N ALA A 150 30.27 -6.45 3.89
CA ALA A 150 29.64 -7.35 4.85
C ALA A 150 28.68 -8.32 4.14
N PHE A 151 29.23 -9.34 3.49
CA PHE A 151 28.47 -10.27 2.62
C PHE A 151 27.36 -11.06 3.33
N ASP A 152 27.40 -11.17 4.66
CA ASP A 152 26.36 -11.85 5.45
C ASP A 152 25.19 -10.94 5.85
N ASN A 153 25.33 -9.62 5.65
CA ASN A 153 24.31 -8.63 5.94
C ASN A 153 23.36 -8.47 4.74
N MET A 154 22.10 -8.15 5.03
CA MET A 154 21.10 -7.85 3.99
C MET A 154 21.16 -6.40 3.55
N VAL A 155 21.51 -5.48 4.44
CA VAL A 155 21.85 -4.08 4.14
C VAL A 155 23.33 -4.02 3.80
N CYS A 156 23.65 -3.78 2.52
CA CYS A 156 25.02 -3.63 2.05
C CYS A 156 25.65 -2.37 2.63
N ASN A 157 24.97 -1.24 2.47
CA ASN A 157 25.37 0.08 2.95
C ASN A 157 24.19 1.06 2.84
N HIS A 158 24.37 2.30 3.30
CA HIS A 158 23.39 3.37 3.15
C HIS A 158 24.07 4.73 2.92
N LEU A 159 23.35 5.64 2.27
CA LEU A 159 23.73 7.05 2.13
C LEU A 159 22.72 7.93 2.86
N VAL A 160 23.22 8.96 3.54
CA VAL A 160 22.39 9.89 4.30
C VAL A 160 22.50 11.29 3.71
N LEU A 161 21.37 11.81 3.25
CA LEU A 161 21.21 13.19 2.82
C LEU A 161 20.56 13.95 3.99
N GLU A 162 21.41 14.31 4.96
CA GLU A 162 21.02 14.92 6.24
C GLU A 162 20.09 16.14 6.09
N PRO A 163 20.37 17.13 5.20
CA PRO A 163 19.53 18.34 5.14
C PRO A 163 18.11 18.07 4.66
N GLU A 164 17.92 17.04 3.83
CA GLU A 164 16.62 16.64 3.31
C GLU A 164 15.89 15.63 4.21
N LYS A 165 16.63 15.03 5.15
CA LYS A 165 16.22 13.84 5.91
C LYS A 165 15.84 12.69 4.98
N LEU A 166 16.74 12.35 4.05
CA LEU A 166 16.58 11.27 3.09
C LEU A 166 17.64 10.19 3.32
N LEU A 167 17.18 8.96 3.50
CA LEU A 167 18.02 7.77 3.66
C LEU A 167 17.90 6.88 2.43
N LEU A 168 19.03 6.58 1.79
CA LEU A 168 19.12 5.64 0.68
C LEU A 168 19.72 4.34 1.22
N VAL A 169 19.01 3.22 1.11
CA VAL A 169 19.43 1.94 1.71
C VAL A 169 19.65 0.91 0.60
N GLY A 170 20.86 0.38 0.49
CA GLY A 170 21.18 -0.67 -0.48
C GLY A 170 21.04 -2.07 0.11
N LEU A 171 20.29 -2.96 -0.55
CA LEU A 171 19.99 -4.30 -0.06
C LEU A 171 20.55 -5.40 -0.98
N ASN A 172 21.11 -6.44 -0.37
CA ASN A 172 21.61 -7.62 -1.07
C ASN A 172 20.48 -8.61 -1.36
N SER A 173 19.92 -8.57 -2.57
CA SER A 173 18.88 -9.49 -3.02
C SER A 173 19.36 -10.89 -3.41
N ASN A 174 20.65 -11.20 -3.24
CA ASN A 174 21.24 -12.40 -3.81
C ASN A 174 21.24 -13.61 -2.86
N ALA A 175 20.57 -13.59 -1.70
CA ALA A 175 20.85 -14.57 -0.64
C ALA A 175 20.68 -16.04 -1.06
N LYS A 176 19.77 -16.36 -2.00
CA LYS A 176 19.60 -17.72 -2.55
C LYS A 176 20.25 -17.94 -3.93
N ILE A 177 20.95 -16.96 -4.49
CA ILE A 177 21.72 -17.14 -5.72
C ILE A 177 22.91 -18.05 -5.44
N GLY A 178 23.05 -19.10 -6.23
CA GLY A 178 24.08 -20.14 -6.08
C GLY A 178 24.91 -20.33 -7.34
N ALA A 179 25.36 -21.56 -7.57
CA ALA A 179 26.13 -21.95 -8.77
C ALA A 179 25.32 -21.85 -10.09
N HIS A 180 24.01 -21.65 -10.00
CA HIS A 180 23.08 -21.47 -11.10
C HIS A 180 22.24 -20.22 -10.84
N ASN A 181 21.60 -19.73 -11.90
CA ASN A 181 20.67 -18.60 -11.81
C ASN A 181 19.56 -18.91 -10.79
N GLY A 182 19.09 -17.87 -10.12
CA GLY A 182 18.04 -17.96 -9.12
C GLY A 182 17.18 -16.72 -9.11
N LEU A 183 16.17 -16.73 -8.25
CA LEU A 183 15.32 -15.56 -8.01
C LEU A 183 15.91 -14.70 -6.91
N GLY A 184 15.58 -13.41 -6.94
CA GLY A 184 15.84 -12.48 -5.85
C GLY A 184 15.25 -13.00 -4.54
N TYR A 185 16.05 -12.93 -3.48
CA TYR A 185 15.70 -13.40 -2.14
C TYR A 185 16.50 -12.64 -1.08
N ILE A 186 15.83 -12.27 0.02
CA ILE A 186 16.42 -11.66 1.21
C ILE A 186 16.01 -12.45 2.46
N HIS A 187 16.94 -12.68 3.39
CA HIS A 187 16.58 -13.23 4.70
C HIS A 187 15.84 -12.17 5.54
N ILE A 188 14.51 -12.27 5.58
CA ILE A 188 13.62 -11.28 6.20
C ILE A 188 13.92 -11.05 7.69
N ASP A 189 14.21 -12.11 8.45
CA ASP A 189 14.55 -11.99 9.87
C ASP A 189 15.82 -11.15 10.09
N LYS A 190 16.85 -11.38 9.26
CA LYS A 190 18.11 -10.61 9.30
C LYS A 190 17.87 -9.16 8.88
N LEU A 191 17.15 -8.96 7.78
CA LEU A 191 16.80 -7.62 7.29
C LEU A 191 16.04 -6.82 8.37
N SER A 192 15.10 -7.46 9.06
CA SER A 192 14.31 -6.81 10.13
C SER A 192 15.20 -6.32 11.27
N ILE A 193 16.18 -7.12 11.70
CA ILE A 193 17.14 -6.74 12.74
C ILE A 193 17.98 -5.55 12.28
N GLU A 194 18.52 -5.60 11.06
CA GLU A 194 19.38 -4.55 10.50
C GLU A 194 18.61 -3.23 10.29
N LEU A 195 17.38 -3.30 9.79
CA LEU A 195 16.51 -2.13 9.63
C LEU A 195 16.07 -1.55 10.98
N ALA A 196 15.86 -2.37 12.02
CA ALA A 196 15.57 -1.89 13.36
C ALA A 196 16.70 -1.03 13.93
N GLU A 197 17.97 -1.38 13.64
CA GLU A 197 19.12 -0.56 14.05
C GLU A 197 19.20 0.77 13.27
N LEU A 198 18.85 0.77 11.98
CA LEU A 198 18.77 2.01 11.20
C LEU A 198 17.61 2.91 11.69
N GLU A 199 16.47 2.32 12.01
CA GLU A 199 15.28 3.03 12.47
C GLU A 199 15.55 3.81 13.77
N LYS A 200 16.39 3.28 14.68
CA LYS A 200 16.81 4.01 15.89
C LYS A 200 17.47 5.35 15.59
N LYS A 201 18.13 5.49 14.43
CA LYS A 201 18.87 6.70 14.03
C LYS A 201 18.10 7.57 13.05
N PHE A 202 17.28 6.96 12.19
CA PHE A 202 16.69 7.60 11.02
C PHE A 202 15.16 7.44 10.96
N ALA A 203 14.49 7.36 12.11
CA ALA A 203 13.03 7.18 12.19
C ALA A 203 12.23 8.27 11.46
N ASP A 204 12.74 9.51 11.45
CA ASP A 204 12.09 10.68 10.83
C ASP A 204 12.56 10.95 9.39
N TYR A 205 13.37 10.05 8.82
CA TYR A 205 13.86 10.15 7.45
C TYR A 205 12.89 9.47 6.48
N SER A 206 12.71 10.08 5.30
CA SER A 206 12.15 9.37 4.15
C SER A 206 13.15 8.34 3.66
N LYS A 207 12.69 7.17 3.23
CA LYS A 207 13.57 6.04 2.92
C LYS A 207 13.32 5.53 1.50
N VAL A 208 14.41 5.31 0.76
CA VAL A 208 14.41 4.68 -0.56
C VAL A 208 15.29 3.44 -0.51
N ALA A 209 14.72 2.29 -0.85
CA ALA A 209 15.47 1.05 -0.98
C ALA A 209 16.05 0.94 -2.40
N PHE A 210 17.25 0.40 -2.49
CA PHE A 210 17.91 0.02 -3.72
C PHE A 210 18.19 -1.48 -3.66
N VAL A 211 17.75 -2.23 -4.68
CA VAL A 211 17.92 -3.68 -4.78
C VAL A 211 18.29 -4.05 -6.21
N HIS A 212 18.91 -5.20 -6.47
CA HIS A 212 19.21 -5.57 -7.86
C HIS A 212 18.00 -6.17 -8.59
N HIS A 213 17.42 -7.25 -8.04
CA HIS A 213 16.32 -7.98 -8.68
C HIS A 213 14.99 -7.21 -8.70
N ASN A 214 14.24 -7.34 -9.80
CA ASN A 214 12.94 -6.71 -9.97
C ASN A 214 11.89 -7.34 -9.06
N LEU A 215 11.18 -6.50 -8.30
CA LEU A 215 10.00 -6.93 -7.57
C LEU A 215 8.79 -7.11 -8.48
N ASP A 216 8.70 -6.39 -9.59
CA ASP A 216 7.59 -6.51 -10.53
C ASP A 216 8.11 -6.74 -11.95
N GLY A 217 7.56 -7.77 -12.60
CA GLY A 217 7.98 -8.22 -13.92
C GLY A 217 7.34 -7.36 -14.99
N GLN A 218 8.11 -6.50 -15.64
CA GLN A 218 7.58 -5.61 -16.67
C GLN A 218 7.68 -6.22 -18.06
N TYR A 219 8.69 -7.08 -18.28
CA TYR A 219 8.98 -7.65 -19.59
C TYR A 219 9.30 -9.17 -19.55
N GLU A 220 9.14 -9.80 -18.39
CA GLU A 220 9.19 -11.26 -18.22
C GLU A 220 7.87 -11.93 -18.64
N ASP A 221 7.92 -13.23 -18.97
CA ASP A 221 6.73 -14.03 -19.31
C ASP A 221 5.70 -14.08 -18.17
N LYS A 222 6.11 -13.71 -16.95
CA LYS A 222 5.26 -13.67 -15.75
C LYS A 222 5.35 -12.30 -15.08
N LYS A 223 4.19 -11.76 -14.71
CA LYS A 223 4.07 -10.55 -13.85
C LYS A 223 4.67 -10.71 -12.45
N SER A 224 5.07 -11.92 -12.05
CA SER A 224 5.61 -12.17 -10.71
C SER A 224 6.99 -11.54 -10.46
N GLY A 225 7.65 -10.98 -11.49
CA GLY A 225 9.02 -10.47 -11.39
C GLY A 225 10.05 -11.58 -11.23
N GLN A 226 11.30 -11.17 -11.00
CA GLN A 226 12.45 -12.06 -10.81
C GLN A 226 12.72 -12.31 -9.31
N TRP A 227 11.66 -12.54 -8.54
CA TRP A 227 11.71 -12.67 -7.07
C TRP A 227 10.99 -13.92 -6.57
N ASP A 228 11.46 -14.51 -5.47
CA ASP A 228 10.76 -15.60 -4.78
C ASP A 228 9.38 -15.13 -4.26
N ALA A 229 8.30 -15.74 -4.73
CA ALA A 229 6.95 -15.19 -4.53
C ALA A 229 6.57 -15.01 -3.05
N ALA A 230 6.94 -15.93 -2.16
CA ALA A 230 6.65 -15.81 -0.73
C ALA A 230 7.53 -14.72 -0.10
N ASN A 231 8.82 -14.73 -0.41
CA ASN A 231 9.76 -13.73 0.09
C ASN A 231 9.42 -12.29 -0.35
N LYS A 232 8.86 -12.12 -1.56
CA LYS A 232 8.40 -10.83 -2.07
C LYS A 232 7.31 -10.25 -1.17
N VAL A 233 6.34 -11.07 -0.76
CA VAL A 233 5.24 -10.62 0.11
C VAL A 233 5.78 -10.13 1.44
N ASP A 234 6.66 -10.92 2.06
CA ASP A 234 7.30 -10.56 3.33
C ASP A 234 8.14 -9.29 3.19
N LEU A 235 8.88 -9.13 2.09
CA LEU A 235 9.70 -7.94 1.84
C LEU A 235 8.85 -6.68 1.69
N ILE A 236 7.72 -6.75 0.96
CA ILE A 236 6.79 -5.63 0.83
C ILE A 236 6.21 -5.25 2.20
N GLN A 237 5.87 -6.24 3.02
CA GLN A 237 5.41 -5.99 4.40
C GLN A 237 6.49 -5.29 5.23
N ILE A 238 7.75 -5.72 5.13
CA ILE A 238 8.88 -5.05 5.78
C ILE A 238 9.04 -3.60 5.29
N PHE A 239 8.93 -3.35 3.99
CA PHE A 239 8.98 -1.99 3.45
C PHE A 239 7.86 -1.10 4.01
N GLY A 240 6.64 -1.65 4.15
CA GLY A 240 5.55 -0.97 4.84
C GLY A 240 5.85 -0.68 6.32
N GLN A 241 6.35 -1.67 7.05
CA GLN A 241 6.68 -1.56 8.48
C GLN A 241 7.72 -0.45 8.75
N TYR A 242 8.77 -0.37 7.93
CA TYR A 242 9.85 0.62 8.06
C TYR A 242 9.63 1.89 7.24
N LYS A 243 8.43 2.06 6.66
CA LYS A 243 7.98 3.25 5.92
C LYS A 243 8.89 3.63 4.75
N PHE A 244 9.30 2.64 3.96
CA PHE A 244 9.95 2.90 2.69
C PHE A 244 8.97 3.55 1.72
N ASN A 245 9.42 4.60 1.04
CA ASN A 245 8.63 5.37 0.10
C ASN A 245 8.79 4.87 -1.34
N ALA A 246 9.95 4.31 -1.66
CA ALA A 246 10.26 3.79 -2.97
C ALA A 246 11.30 2.67 -2.94
N VAL A 247 11.30 1.84 -3.98
CA VAL A 247 12.27 0.78 -4.25
C VAL A 247 12.78 0.94 -5.67
N PHE A 248 14.09 1.13 -5.83
CA PHE A 248 14.74 1.28 -7.13
C PHE A 248 15.58 0.04 -7.43
N TYR A 249 15.55 -0.44 -8.67
CA TYR A 249 16.19 -1.69 -9.06
C TYR A 249 16.67 -1.77 -10.52
N GLY A 250 17.32 -2.89 -10.84
CA GLY A 250 18.07 -3.18 -12.06
C GLY A 250 17.55 -4.37 -12.86
N ASN A 251 18.45 -5.29 -13.24
CA ASN A 251 18.30 -6.68 -13.71
C ASN A 251 17.55 -6.97 -15.01
N GLU A 252 16.31 -6.48 -15.20
CA GLU A 252 15.57 -6.75 -16.46
C GLU A 252 16.14 -5.99 -17.67
N HIS A 253 17.16 -5.13 -17.46
CA HIS A 253 17.76 -4.23 -18.45
C HIS A 253 16.78 -3.23 -19.09
N THR A 254 15.51 -3.27 -18.71
CA THR A 254 14.44 -2.42 -19.23
C THR A 254 13.98 -1.42 -18.17
N PRO A 255 13.94 -0.13 -18.49
CA PRO A 255 13.50 0.88 -17.54
C PRO A 255 11.98 0.90 -17.41
N ALA A 256 11.51 1.13 -16.19
CA ALA A 256 10.09 1.27 -15.86
C ALA A 256 9.92 2.18 -14.64
N SER A 257 8.74 2.77 -14.48
CA SER A 257 8.38 3.52 -13.28
C SER A 257 6.90 3.35 -12.98
N ASN A 258 6.58 2.72 -11.85
CA ASN A 258 5.21 2.38 -11.45
C ASN A 258 4.97 2.71 -9.96
N ARG A 259 3.70 2.80 -9.55
CA ARG A 259 3.30 2.94 -8.15
C ARG A 259 2.23 1.90 -7.84
N GLU A 260 2.41 1.19 -6.73
CA GLU A 260 1.45 0.23 -6.21
C GLU A 260 1.42 0.34 -4.67
N ASN A 261 0.22 0.40 -4.07
CA ASN A 261 0.03 0.46 -2.62
C ASN A 261 0.91 1.53 -1.92
N ASP A 262 0.92 2.74 -2.47
CA ASP A 262 1.75 3.89 -2.05
C ASP A 262 3.27 3.72 -2.16
N LEU A 263 3.79 2.54 -2.48
CA LEU A 263 5.20 2.27 -2.76
C LEU A 263 5.51 2.55 -4.24
N VAL A 264 6.59 3.29 -4.49
CA VAL A 264 7.06 3.57 -5.84
C VAL A 264 8.12 2.57 -6.26
N TYR A 265 8.01 2.06 -7.47
CA TYR A 265 8.92 1.08 -8.06
C TYR A 265 9.58 1.69 -9.30
N ILE A 266 10.92 1.75 -9.33
CA ILE A 266 11.67 2.31 -10.47
C ILE A 266 12.73 1.31 -10.94
N SER A 267 12.65 0.88 -12.19
CA SER A 267 13.75 0.22 -12.88
C SER A 267 14.54 1.22 -13.74
N THR A 268 15.88 1.18 -13.63
CA THR A 268 16.77 2.11 -14.34
C THR A 268 17.14 1.65 -15.75
N GLY A 269 17.02 0.35 -16.05
CA GLY A 269 17.51 -0.26 -17.29
C GLY A 269 19.02 -0.53 -17.26
N SER A 270 19.59 -1.03 -18.36
CA SER A 270 21.02 -1.33 -18.41
C SER A 270 21.87 -0.14 -18.79
N PHE A 271 22.98 0.07 -18.08
CA PHE A 271 23.91 1.13 -18.39
C PHE A 271 24.74 0.83 -19.63
N ALA A 272 25.30 -0.37 -19.78
CA ALA A 272 26.31 -0.64 -20.82
C ALA A 272 26.11 -1.92 -21.64
N LYS A 273 25.17 -2.81 -21.30
CA LYS A 273 24.92 -4.06 -22.04
C LYS A 273 24.43 -3.80 -23.48
N ASN A 274 24.94 -4.54 -24.46
CA ASN A 274 24.73 -4.28 -25.89
C ASN A 274 23.47 -4.92 -26.49
N ASP A 275 22.79 -5.80 -25.76
CA ASP A 275 21.54 -6.45 -26.18
C ASP A 275 20.28 -5.73 -25.67
N ALA A 276 20.46 -4.65 -24.89
CA ALA A 276 19.40 -3.79 -24.38
C ALA A 276 19.70 -2.32 -24.67
N PRO A 277 18.68 -1.43 -24.72
CA PRO A 277 18.91 0.00 -24.83
C PRO A 277 19.67 0.54 -23.62
N ASN A 278 20.84 1.15 -23.86
CA ASN A 278 21.63 1.72 -22.79
C ASN A 278 20.97 2.98 -22.19
N GLY A 279 20.96 3.08 -20.86
CA GLY A 279 20.30 4.14 -20.14
C GLY A 279 20.70 4.23 -18.67
N PHE A 280 20.34 5.36 -18.06
CA PHE A 280 20.46 5.58 -16.63
C PHE A 280 19.43 6.60 -16.16
N ARG A 281 19.33 6.78 -14.85
CA ARG A 281 18.45 7.78 -14.24
C ARG A 281 19.22 8.76 -13.37
N VAL A 282 18.71 9.99 -13.34
CA VAL A 282 19.11 11.03 -12.39
C VAL A 282 17.88 11.48 -11.62
N TYR A 283 17.99 11.47 -10.31
CA TYR A 283 16.96 11.95 -9.40
C TYR A 283 17.42 13.28 -8.79
N GLN A 284 16.79 14.37 -9.21
CA GLN A 284 17.06 15.68 -8.62
C GLN A 284 16.21 15.84 -7.36
N VAL A 285 16.87 16.14 -6.24
CA VAL A 285 16.21 16.22 -4.94
C VAL A 285 15.52 17.58 -4.81
N ASN A 286 14.20 17.55 -4.64
CA ASN A 286 13.37 18.74 -4.56
C ASN A 286 12.76 18.87 -3.15
N THR A 287 13.00 20.01 -2.50
CA THR A 287 12.46 20.34 -1.18
C THR A 287 11.69 21.64 -1.21
N GLN A 288 10.40 21.56 -1.52
CA GLN A 288 9.50 22.72 -1.55
C GLN A 288 8.45 22.61 -0.45
N ASN A 289 8.22 23.71 0.27
CA ASN A 289 7.17 23.84 1.29
C ASN A 289 7.19 22.71 2.35
N GLY A 290 8.38 22.28 2.78
CA GLY A 290 8.56 21.17 3.74
C GLY A 290 8.38 19.77 3.15
N GLY A 291 7.97 19.68 1.88
CA GLY A 291 7.89 18.43 1.13
C GLY A 291 9.25 17.94 0.70
N LEU A 292 9.30 16.66 0.30
CA LEU A 292 10.46 16.04 -0.30
C LEU A 292 9.99 15.19 -1.48
N SER A 293 10.53 15.47 -2.65
CA SER A 293 10.30 14.68 -3.85
C SER A 293 11.59 14.51 -4.65
N LEU A 294 11.59 13.52 -5.54
CA LEU A 294 12.67 13.26 -6.48
C LEU A 294 12.16 13.47 -7.90
N ILE A 295 12.72 14.44 -8.62
CA ILE A 295 12.43 14.65 -10.04
C ILE A 295 13.21 13.59 -10.81
N ASN A 296 12.48 12.66 -11.42
CA ASN A 296 13.02 11.50 -12.14
C ASN A 296 13.30 11.87 -13.60
N LYS A 297 14.58 11.89 -13.97
CA LYS A 297 15.04 12.12 -15.34
C LYS A 297 15.72 10.88 -15.88
N ARG A 298 15.27 10.41 -17.04
CA ARG A 298 15.86 9.27 -17.73
C ARG A 298 16.76 9.75 -18.86
N TYR A 299 17.92 9.13 -18.97
CA TYR A 299 18.85 9.32 -20.06
C TYR A 299 19.01 8.01 -20.81
N SER A 300 19.20 8.10 -22.12
CA SER A 300 19.47 6.94 -22.96
C SER A 300 20.48 7.28 -24.03
N LEU A 301 21.18 6.27 -24.47
CA LEU A 301 22.11 6.37 -25.57
C LEU A 301 21.35 6.35 -26.90
N ILE A 302 21.48 7.42 -27.67
CA ILE A 302 20.85 7.54 -28.99
C ILE A 302 21.95 7.38 -30.03
N ASN A 303 21.80 6.37 -30.90
CA ASN A 303 22.65 6.21 -32.06
C ASN A 303 22.01 6.88 -33.28
N ASP A 304 22.60 7.98 -33.73
CA ASP A 304 22.17 8.72 -34.92
C ASP A 304 22.80 8.16 -36.21
N ASN A 305 23.58 7.08 -36.11
CA ASN A 305 24.37 6.46 -37.18
C ASN A 305 25.32 7.46 -37.90
N ALA A 306 25.67 8.57 -37.24
CA ALA A 306 26.60 9.52 -37.82
C ALA A 306 28.01 8.90 -37.87
N LYS A 307 28.67 8.97 -39.03
CA LYS A 307 30.04 8.47 -39.22
C LYS A 307 31.08 9.12 -38.30
N THR A 308 30.74 10.26 -37.70
CA THR A 308 31.57 11.03 -36.77
C THR A 308 31.24 10.79 -35.31
N ALA A 309 30.14 10.10 -34.99
CA ALA A 309 29.75 9.77 -33.63
C ALA A 309 30.50 8.51 -33.13
N PRO A 310 30.67 8.34 -31.80
CA PRO A 310 31.12 7.06 -31.24
C PRO A 310 30.17 5.93 -31.69
N GLN A 311 30.70 4.72 -31.89
CA GLN A 311 29.91 3.58 -32.39
C GLN A 311 28.68 3.25 -31.52
N TRP A 312 28.78 3.56 -30.23
CA TRP A 312 27.74 3.36 -29.23
C TRP A 312 26.71 4.50 -29.19
N GLY A 313 27.04 5.71 -29.66
CA GLY A 313 26.09 6.84 -29.78
C GLY A 313 26.40 8.02 -28.86
N SER A 314 25.36 8.80 -28.54
CA SER A 314 25.45 9.95 -27.62
C SER A 314 24.33 9.93 -26.58
N TRP A 315 24.65 10.26 -25.33
CA TRP A 315 23.65 10.36 -24.27
C TRP A 315 22.68 11.52 -24.51
N SER A 316 21.38 11.25 -24.32
CA SER A 316 20.33 12.25 -24.41
C SER A 316 19.24 12.01 -23.37
N ILE A 317 18.55 13.07 -22.96
CA ILE A 317 17.40 12.97 -22.06
C ILE A 317 16.18 12.44 -22.82
N LEU A 318 15.48 11.48 -22.23
CA LEU A 318 14.22 10.98 -22.76
C LEU A 318 13.04 11.57 -21.98
N ASN A 319 12.02 12.00 -22.72
CA ASN A 319 10.75 12.39 -22.11
C ASN A 319 10.01 11.13 -21.66
N ILE A 320 9.78 11.03 -20.36
CA ILE A 320 8.99 9.98 -19.71
C ILE A 320 7.51 10.18 -20.10
N ARG A 321 7.07 9.52 -21.18
CA ARG A 321 5.67 9.50 -21.63
C ARG A 321 5.34 8.12 -22.21
N GLY A 322 4.92 7.19 -21.35
CA GLY A 322 4.47 5.86 -21.76
C GLY A 322 3.65 5.14 -20.68
N ALA A 323 2.99 4.04 -21.03
CA ALA A 323 2.16 3.27 -20.09
C ALA A 323 2.98 2.68 -18.92
N ASN A 324 4.24 2.28 -19.18
CA ASN A 324 5.15 1.69 -18.19
C ASN A 324 6.14 2.70 -17.59
N GLU A 325 6.02 3.98 -17.97
CA GLU A 325 6.90 5.07 -17.57
C GLU A 325 6.09 6.36 -17.38
N ASN A 326 5.51 6.53 -16.19
CA ASN A 326 4.55 7.60 -15.89
C ASN A 326 4.85 8.40 -14.61
N LEU A 327 6.02 8.21 -13.97
CA LEU A 327 6.39 8.93 -12.74
C LEU A 327 7.55 9.92 -12.99
N PRO A 328 7.28 11.14 -13.47
CA PRO A 328 8.29 12.19 -13.62
C PRO A 328 8.74 12.77 -12.26
N GLU A 329 7.94 12.60 -11.22
CA GLU A 329 8.25 13.04 -9.86
C GLU A 329 7.82 11.97 -8.86
N ILE A 330 8.69 11.69 -7.89
CA ILE A 330 8.50 10.68 -6.85
C ILE A 330 8.35 11.43 -5.53
N GLU A 331 7.11 11.54 -5.04
CA GLU A 331 6.84 12.14 -3.73
C GLU A 331 7.26 11.17 -2.61
N LEU A 332 8.16 11.63 -1.74
CA LEU A 332 8.65 10.89 -0.56
C LEU A 332 8.07 11.43 0.74
N ARG A 333 7.81 12.74 0.80
CA ARG A 333 7.17 13.43 1.93
C ARG A 333 6.28 14.53 1.39
N LYS A 334 5.01 14.52 1.78
CA LYS A 334 4.05 15.57 1.41
C LYS A 334 4.52 16.93 1.92
N PRO A 335 4.33 18.01 1.15
CA PRO A 335 4.53 19.35 1.66
C PRO A 335 3.63 19.59 2.86
N LEU A 336 4.13 20.39 3.81
CA LEU A 336 3.30 20.85 4.91
C LEU A 336 2.12 21.63 4.31
N PRO A 337 0.89 21.44 4.83
CA PRO A 337 -0.22 22.28 4.42
C PRO A 337 0.22 23.73 4.58
N VAL A 338 0.21 24.50 3.50
CA VAL A 338 0.32 25.96 3.61
C VAL A 338 -0.81 26.34 4.55
N ALA A 339 -0.49 26.91 5.70
CA ALA A 339 -1.49 27.36 6.66
C ALA A 339 -2.56 28.10 5.85
N ALA A 340 -3.79 27.57 5.85
CA ALA A 340 -4.89 28.22 5.16
C ALA A 340 -4.85 29.67 5.61
N ALA A 341 -4.76 30.60 4.65
CA ALA A 341 -4.97 32.01 4.95
C ALA A 341 -6.20 32.06 5.86
N ALA A 342 -6.07 32.73 7.01
CA ALA A 342 -7.16 32.88 7.95
C ALA A 342 -8.43 33.17 7.13
N PRO A 343 -9.54 32.47 7.39
CA PRO A 343 -10.76 32.69 6.62
C PRO A 343 -11.01 34.21 6.60
N PRO A 344 -11.35 34.79 5.43
CA PRO A 344 -11.64 36.21 5.36
C PRO A 344 -12.64 36.52 6.47
N GLU A 345 -12.36 37.58 7.25
CA GLU A 345 -13.26 38.06 8.29
C GLU A 345 -14.69 38.01 7.78
N ASP A 346 -15.54 37.34 8.53
CA ASP A 346 -16.93 37.09 8.19
C ASP A 346 -17.61 38.44 7.87
N ILE A 347 -17.91 38.66 6.59
CA ILE A 347 -18.53 39.89 6.05
C ILE A 347 -20.02 39.95 6.43
N PHE A 348 -20.54 38.99 7.21
CA PHE A 348 -21.88 39.05 7.77
C PHE A 348 -21.89 39.47 9.24
N GLY A 349 -21.76 40.79 9.41
CA GLY A 349 -22.70 41.60 10.18
C GLY A 349 -22.94 41.24 11.65
N ASN A 350 -22.35 42.05 12.52
CA ASN A 350 -22.91 42.43 13.82
C ASN A 350 -24.44 42.40 13.82
N THR A 351 -25.03 41.50 14.58
CA THR A 351 -26.36 41.71 15.15
C THR A 351 -26.28 41.56 16.66
N GLU A 352 -26.91 42.53 17.28
CA GLU A 352 -26.66 43.00 18.63
C GLU A 352 -27.11 41.98 19.67
N ILE A 353 -26.27 41.80 20.69
CA ILE A 353 -26.65 41.26 21.98
C ILE A 353 -27.54 42.32 22.64
N VAL A 354 -28.85 42.08 22.66
CA VAL A 354 -29.78 42.78 23.56
C VAL A 354 -30.13 41.85 24.72
N LYS A 355 -29.97 42.39 25.92
CA LYS A 355 -30.15 41.77 27.24
C LYS A 355 -31.62 41.80 27.70
N GLU A 356 -31.83 41.06 28.80
CA GLU A 356 -32.91 41.14 29.82
C GLU A 356 -34.17 40.30 29.53
N ALA A 357 -34.90 39.71 30.49
CA ALA A 357 -34.72 39.27 31.88
C ALA A 357 -36.11 38.72 32.31
N GLY A 358 -36.16 37.79 33.29
CA GLY A 358 -37.38 37.39 34.01
C GLY A 358 -38.17 36.23 33.37
N GLU A 359 -38.81 35.31 34.10
CA GLU A 359 -39.09 35.13 35.52
C GLU A 359 -39.45 33.65 35.78
N GLU A 360 -39.28 33.29 37.05
CA GLU A 360 -39.66 32.11 37.84
C GLU A 360 -40.74 31.14 37.34
N PHE A 361 -40.57 29.85 37.64
CA PHE A 361 -41.65 29.00 38.16
C PHE A 361 -41.08 27.95 39.14
N GLU A 362 -41.50 28.06 40.41
CA GLU A 362 -41.36 27.06 41.47
C GLU A 362 -42.44 25.96 41.38
N GLU A 363 -42.13 24.84 42.05
CA GLU A 363 -42.86 23.59 42.26
C GLU A 363 -44.31 23.72 42.76
N VAL A 364 -45.17 22.71 42.47
CA VAL A 364 -46.00 22.03 43.48
C VAL A 364 -46.23 20.55 43.10
N SER A 365 -46.18 19.71 44.13
CA SER A 365 -46.21 18.26 44.25
C SER A 365 -47.60 17.61 44.43
N THR A 366 -47.66 16.30 44.12
CA THR A 366 -48.50 15.20 44.72
C THR A 366 -50.04 15.26 44.53
N ILE A 367 -50.77 14.15 44.29
CA ILE A 367 -51.04 13.03 45.22
C ILE A 367 -51.43 11.73 44.48
N GLU A 368 -51.07 10.65 45.18
CA GLU A 368 -51.20 9.18 45.11
C GLU A 368 -52.50 8.48 44.65
N GLU A 369 -52.26 7.35 43.97
CA GLU A 369 -52.78 5.97 44.11
C GLU A 369 -54.13 5.65 44.79
N SER A 370 -54.89 4.73 44.18
CA SER A 370 -55.16 3.41 44.78
C SER A 370 -55.80 2.41 43.82
N GLU A 371 -55.39 1.15 44.04
CA GLU A 371 -55.65 -0.12 43.37
C GLU A 371 -57.12 -0.62 43.49
N ALA A 372 -57.57 -1.49 42.56
CA ALA A 372 -57.65 -2.95 42.81
C ALA A 372 -58.63 -3.72 41.88
N ASN A 373 -58.08 -4.81 41.32
CA ASN A 373 -58.64 -6.17 41.19
C ASN A 373 -59.63 -6.63 40.08
N LEU A 374 -59.07 -7.52 39.22
CA LEU A 374 -59.45 -8.92 38.92
C LEU A 374 -60.88 -9.28 38.46
N GLN A 375 -61.02 -9.72 37.19
CA GLN A 375 -61.32 -11.13 36.82
C GLN A 375 -61.54 -11.35 35.29
N ASN A 376 -60.91 -12.44 34.78
CA ASN A 376 -61.33 -13.38 33.71
C ASN A 376 -61.47 -12.86 32.25
N GLU A 377 -61.14 -13.61 31.19
CA GLU A 377 -60.34 -14.81 30.92
C GLU A 377 -60.25 -14.92 29.37
N LYS A 378 -59.11 -15.42 28.86
CA LYS A 378 -58.89 -16.08 27.55
C LYS A 378 -59.05 -15.26 26.26
N GLU A 379 -57.90 -14.86 25.71
CA GLU A 379 -57.38 -15.43 24.45
C GLU A 379 -55.89 -15.08 24.30
N ALA A 380 -55.07 -16.11 24.04
CA ALA A 380 -53.62 -15.99 23.97
C ALA A 380 -53.20 -15.34 22.64
N ALA A 381 -52.91 -14.03 22.67
CA ALA A 381 -52.10 -13.36 21.66
C ALA A 381 -50.69 -13.20 22.22
N ILE A 382 -49.73 -13.83 21.56
CA ILE A 382 -48.29 -13.63 21.77
C ILE A 382 -48.02 -12.14 21.57
N VAL A 383 -47.81 -11.41 22.66
CA VAL A 383 -47.34 -10.02 22.64
C VAL A 383 -45.90 -10.07 22.12
N LEU A 384 -45.74 -9.85 20.81
CA LEU A 384 -44.49 -9.41 20.22
C LEU A 384 -44.08 -8.14 20.97
N ARG A 385 -43.14 -8.28 21.92
CA ARG A 385 -42.41 -7.14 22.45
C ARG A 385 -41.68 -6.52 21.27
N THR A 386 -42.17 -5.39 20.78
CA THR A 386 -41.43 -4.51 19.88
C THR A 386 -40.10 -4.21 20.59
N PRO A 387 -38.93 -4.48 19.98
CA PRO A 387 -37.68 -4.06 20.57
C PRO A 387 -37.71 -2.53 20.64
N GLU A 388 -37.57 -1.96 21.84
CA GLU A 388 -37.35 -0.52 22.01
C GLU A 388 -36.01 -0.16 21.33
N LEU A 389 -36.08 0.21 20.06
CA LEU A 389 -34.96 0.69 19.26
C LEU A 389 -34.92 2.22 19.33
N ASN A 390 -34.75 2.76 20.54
CA ASN A 390 -34.49 4.19 20.73
C ASN A 390 -33.00 4.38 20.96
N PHE A 391 -32.26 4.57 19.87
CA PHE A 391 -30.87 5.02 19.91
C PHE A 391 -30.76 6.31 19.09
N GLU A 392 -30.76 7.46 19.77
CA GLU A 392 -30.44 8.75 19.18
C GLU A 392 -28.92 8.86 19.05
N ASN A 393 -28.36 8.36 17.93
CA ASN A 393 -26.95 8.56 17.61
C ASN A 393 -26.72 9.97 17.05
N SER A 394 -25.80 10.73 17.64
CA SER A 394 -25.39 12.08 17.17
C SER A 394 -24.86 12.12 15.72
N TYR A 395 -24.49 10.95 15.18
CA TYR A 395 -24.00 10.74 13.83
C TYR A 395 -25.07 10.30 12.83
N SER A 396 -26.22 9.76 13.28
CA SER A 396 -27.26 9.24 12.37
C SER A 396 -27.74 10.34 11.41
N ASP A 397 -28.12 11.50 11.95
CA ASP A 397 -28.61 12.63 11.16
C ASP A 397 -27.54 13.19 10.22
N LYS A 398 -26.27 13.20 10.65
CA LYS A 398 -25.15 13.69 9.83
C LYS A 398 -24.91 12.77 8.65
N ILE A 399 -24.84 11.46 8.89
CA ILE A 399 -24.67 10.46 7.84
C ILE A 399 -25.86 10.50 6.89
N PHE A 400 -27.08 10.51 7.42
CA PHE A 400 -28.30 10.61 6.62
C PHE A 400 -28.30 11.84 5.70
N ARG A 401 -27.95 13.02 6.23
CA ARG A 401 -27.85 14.26 5.45
C ARG A 401 -26.83 14.14 4.33
N ILE A 402 -25.65 13.56 4.58
CA ILE A 402 -24.62 13.36 3.55
C ILE A 402 -25.12 12.43 2.44
N ILE A 403 -25.75 11.31 2.80
CA ILE A 403 -26.31 10.36 1.82
C ILE A 403 -27.32 11.06 0.91
N LYS A 404 -28.17 11.93 1.48
CA LYS A 404 -29.15 12.73 0.73
C LYS A 404 -28.48 13.78 -0.16
N GLU A 405 -27.61 14.62 0.39
CA GLU A 405 -26.97 15.73 -0.34
C GLU A 405 -26.10 15.23 -1.50
N LYS A 406 -25.37 14.12 -1.29
CA LYS A 406 -24.53 13.51 -2.33
C LYS A 406 -25.26 12.52 -3.22
N LYS A 407 -26.59 12.36 -3.05
CA LYS A 407 -27.45 11.45 -3.84
C LYS A 407 -26.91 10.02 -3.88
N LEU A 408 -26.50 9.51 -2.73
CA LEU A 408 -25.91 8.17 -2.59
C LEU A 408 -26.96 7.07 -2.36
N PHE A 409 -28.22 7.46 -2.18
CA PHE A 409 -29.35 6.55 -2.21
C PHE A 409 -29.83 6.38 -3.65
N LEU A 410 -29.77 5.15 -4.16
CA LEU A 410 -30.08 4.82 -5.55
C LEU A 410 -31.43 4.10 -5.61
N SER A 411 -32.40 4.67 -6.33
CA SER A 411 -33.65 3.98 -6.65
C SER A 411 -33.50 3.07 -7.87
N GLY A 412 -34.33 2.03 -7.96
CA GLY A 412 -34.37 1.11 -9.11
C GLY A 412 -33.28 0.03 -9.11
N HIS A 413 -32.55 -0.14 -8.00
CA HIS A 413 -31.59 -1.22 -7.82
C HIS A 413 -32.26 -2.44 -7.19
N PHE A 414 -32.34 -3.55 -7.93
CA PHE A 414 -33.03 -4.75 -7.47
C PHE A 414 -32.05 -5.71 -6.79
N HIS A 415 -32.32 -6.00 -5.52
CA HIS A 415 -31.64 -7.07 -4.78
C HIS A 415 -32.67 -8.13 -4.36
N TRP A 416 -32.38 -9.39 -4.67
CA TRP A 416 -33.24 -10.51 -4.34
C TRP A 416 -32.43 -11.60 -3.64
N SER A 417 -32.88 -11.98 -2.44
CA SER A 417 -32.37 -13.15 -1.72
C SER A 417 -33.54 -13.98 -1.19
N ASP A 418 -33.25 -15.16 -0.63
CA ASP A 418 -34.25 -15.98 0.07
C ASP A 418 -34.86 -15.28 1.31
N SER A 419 -34.28 -14.15 1.72
CA SER A 419 -34.61 -13.45 2.97
C SER A 419 -34.96 -11.98 2.82
N SER A 420 -34.74 -11.38 1.64
CA SER A 420 -34.92 -9.95 1.43
C SER A 420 -35.23 -9.62 -0.03
N LYS A 421 -36.05 -8.59 -0.23
CA LYS A 421 -36.33 -7.98 -1.54
C LYS A 421 -36.19 -6.47 -1.41
N ALA A 422 -35.16 -5.91 -2.04
CA ALA A 422 -34.91 -4.47 -2.07
C ALA A 422 -35.03 -3.94 -3.50
N HIS A 423 -35.59 -2.74 -3.63
CA HIS A 423 -35.72 -2.02 -4.89
C HIS A 423 -34.83 -0.77 -4.94
N ASN A 424 -34.09 -0.53 -3.85
CA ASN A 424 -33.21 0.60 -3.68
C ASN A 424 -31.90 0.13 -3.05
N TRP A 425 -30.87 0.98 -3.10
CA TRP A 425 -29.55 0.67 -2.55
C TRP A 425 -28.86 1.92 -2.01
N ILE A 426 -27.93 1.73 -1.07
CA ILE A 426 -27.07 2.81 -0.57
C ILE A 426 -25.68 2.56 -1.12
N ASN A 427 -25.11 3.52 -1.84
CA ASN A 427 -23.77 3.41 -2.40
C ASN A 427 -22.69 3.65 -1.33
N VAL A 428 -22.54 2.69 -0.42
CA VAL A 428 -21.57 2.73 0.68
C VAL A 428 -20.12 2.86 0.19
N PRO A 429 -19.66 2.16 -0.87
CA PRO A 429 -18.30 2.33 -1.37
C PRO A 429 -17.97 3.77 -1.74
N VAL A 430 -18.89 4.47 -2.43
CA VAL A 430 -18.69 5.88 -2.77
C VAL A 430 -18.75 6.75 -1.51
N PHE A 431 -19.64 6.45 -0.58
CA PHE A 431 -19.69 7.16 0.71
C PHE A 431 -18.35 7.07 1.47
N LEU A 432 -17.77 5.87 1.58
CA LEU A 432 -16.53 5.60 2.31
C LEU A 432 -15.26 6.00 1.53
N SER A 433 -15.35 6.33 0.25
CA SER A 433 -14.21 6.81 -0.55
C SER A 433 -13.74 8.22 -0.18
N ASP A 434 -14.61 8.99 0.48
CA ASP A 434 -14.31 10.32 1.01
C ASP A 434 -13.75 10.20 2.43
N MET A 435 -12.56 10.76 2.66
CA MET A 435 -11.83 10.60 3.93
C MET A 435 -12.60 11.14 5.13
N ASP A 436 -13.31 12.26 4.97
CA ASP A 436 -14.06 12.87 6.07
C ASP A 436 -15.28 12.02 6.45
N HIS A 437 -15.94 11.42 5.46
CA HIS A 437 -17.05 10.50 5.68
C HIS A 437 -16.58 9.18 6.29
N LEU A 438 -15.44 8.65 5.85
CA LEU A 438 -14.86 7.44 6.42
C LEU A 438 -14.57 7.63 7.90
N GLN A 439 -13.91 8.74 8.27
CA GLN A 439 -13.64 9.06 9.66
C GLN A 439 -14.93 9.25 10.48
N LEU A 440 -15.95 9.89 9.88
CA LEU A 440 -17.27 10.04 10.49
C LEU A 440 -17.91 8.67 10.77
N ALA A 441 -17.92 7.78 9.78
CA ALA A 441 -18.51 6.44 9.89
C ALA A 441 -17.78 5.57 10.91
N GLN A 442 -16.44 5.59 10.91
CA GLN A 442 -15.61 4.87 11.87
C GLN A 442 -15.87 5.35 13.30
N LYS A 443 -15.95 6.68 13.52
CA LYS A 443 -16.30 7.25 14.84
C LYS A 443 -17.71 6.86 15.26
N ALA A 444 -18.67 6.89 14.35
CA ALA A 444 -20.05 6.53 14.64
C ALA A 444 -20.22 5.06 15.03
N VAL A 445 -19.54 4.15 14.32
CA VAL A 445 -19.49 2.72 14.68
C VAL A 445 -18.83 2.54 16.04
N PHE A 446 -17.71 3.22 16.30
CA PHE A 446 -17.03 3.15 17.59
C PHE A 446 -17.89 3.69 18.74
N GLU A 447 -18.63 4.78 18.52
CA GLU A 447 -19.55 5.35 19.50
C GLU A 447 -20.65 4.35 19.88
N VAL A 448 -21.28 3.68 18.88
CA VAL A 448 -22.25 2.59 19.14
C VAL A 448 -21.63 1.51 20.03
N VAL A 449 -20.38 1.11 19.76
CA VAL A 449 -19.69 0.09 20.55
C VAL A 449 -19.48 0.56 22.00
N THR A 450 -19.05 1.80 22.19
CA THR A 450 -18.75 2.33 23.53
C THR A 450 -19.98 2.68 24.36
N GLU A 451 -21.01 3.28 23.75
CA GLU A 451 -22.23 3.71 24.45
C GLU A 451 -23.08 2.52 24.90
N ASN A 452 -23.05 1.43 24.13
CA ASN A 452 -23.75 0.19 24.48
C ASN A 452 -22.91 -0.73 25.38
N ASP A 453 -21.73 -0.29 25.84
CA ASP A 453 -20.76 -1.07 26.63
C ASP A 453 -20.54 -2.50 26.09
N LEU A 454 -20.39 -2.61 24.76
CA LEU A 454 -20.30 -3.92 24.12
C LEU A 454 -19.01 -4.61 24.55
N LYS A 455 -19.14 -5.81 25.13
CA LYS A 455 -17.99 -6.64 25.49
C LYS A 455 -17.52 -7.44 24.28
N TYR A 456 -16.22 -7.40 24.01
CA TYR A 456 -15.58 -8.18 22.96
C TYR A 456 -14.10 -8.40 23.28
N ASP A 457 -13.59 -9.55 22.84
CA ASP A 457 -12.18 -9.96 22.91
C ASP A 457 -11.59 -10.24 21.51
N PHE A 458 -12.41 -10.13 20.47
CA PHE A 458 -12.03 -10.22 19.06
C PHE A 458 -12.89 -9.31 18.19
N VAL A 459 -12.30 -8.69 17.17
CA VAL A 459 -13.01 -7.88 16.17
C VAL A 459 -12.94 -8.55 14.81
N LEU A 460 -14.08 -8.69 14.14
CA LEU A 460 -14.20 -9.28 12.80
C LEU A 460 -14.83 -8.27 11.85
N GLY A 461 -14.08 -7.83 10.84
CA GLY A 461 -14.62 -7.05 9.73
C GLY A 461 -15.31 -7.94 8.70
N LEU A 462 -16.60 -7.73 8.43
CA LEU A 462 -17.36 -8.50 7.45
C LEU A 462 -17.57 -7.72 6.14
N GLY A 463 -17.04 -8.24 5.05
CA GLY A 463 -16.98 -7.55 3.76
C GLY A 463 -15.82 -6.55 3.67
N ILE A 464 -15.62 -5.95 2.49
CA ILE A 464 -14.56 -4.96 2.27
C ILE A 464 -14.84 -3.71 3.10
N GLU A 465 -16.08 -3.24 3.06
CA GLU A 465 -16.55 -2.05 3.76
C GLU A 465 -16.53 -2.28 5.28
N GLY A 466 -16.97 -3.46 5.74
CA GLY A 466 -16.86 -3.85 7.15
C GLY A 466 -15.41 -3.93 7.64
N ASN A 467 -14.50 -4.47 6.83
CA ASN A 467 -13.06 -4.49 7.13
C ASN A 467 -12.54 -3.06 7.35
N ILE A 468 -12.81 -2.15 6.40
CA ILE A 468 -12.42 -0.73 6.48
C ILE A 468 -12.96 -0.07 7.77
N LEU A 469 -14.22 -0.31 8.12
CA LEU A 469 -14.85 0.25 9.32
C LEU A 469 -14.26 -0.36 10.61
N ALA A 470 -14.02 -1.67 10.62
CA ALA A 470 -13.59 -2.41 11.80
C ALA A 470 -12.17 -2.06 12.27
N THR A 471 -11.28 -1.69 11.34
CA THR A 471 -9.88 -1.34 11.65
C THR A 471 -9.76 -0.26 12.73
N TYR A 472 -10.61 0.76 12.67
CA TYR A 472 -10.58 1.86 13.65
C TYR A 472 -10.92 1.37 15.06
N THR A 473 -11.99 0.58 15.20
CA THR A 473 -12.40 0.02 16.48
C THR A 473 -11.32 -0.91 17.05
N ALA A 474 -10.77 -1.81 16.22
CA ALA A 474 -9.71 -2.71 16.64
C ALA A 474 -8.45 -1.97 17.12
N LEU A 475 -8.02 -0.93 16.40
CA LEU A 475 -6.87 -0.10 16.77
C LEU A 475 -7.11 0.67 18.08
N ARG A 476 -8.32 1.21 18.27
CA ARG A 476 -8.67 1.98 19.48
C ARG A 476 -8.78 1.11 20.72
N SER A 477 -9.26 -0.12 20.58
CA SER A 477 -9.40 -1.05 21.71
C SER A 477 -8.19 -1.95 21.92
N GLY A 478 -7.22 -1.98 20.99
CA GLY A 478 -6.05 -2.85 21.05
C GLY A 478 -6.40 -4.33 20.98
N THR A 479 -7.53 -4.68 20.38
CA THR A 479 -8.08 -6.03 20.37
C THR A 479 -7.61 -6.82 19.15
N THR A 480 -7.52 -8.15 19.25
CA THR A 480 -7.20 -8.99 18.08
C THR A 480 -8.25 -8.79 16.98
N TYR A 481 -7.79 -8.71 15.74
CA TYR A 481 -8.60 -8.38 14.59
C TYR A 481 -8.40 -9.38 13.44
N SER A 482 -9.47 -9.69 12.73
CA SER A 482 -9.43 -10.36 11.43
C SER A 482 -10.54 -9.84 10.52
N TYR A 483 -10.56 -10.28 9.26
CA TYR A 483 -11.62 -9.95 8.32
C TYR A 483 -12.08 -11.20 7.58
N LEU A 484 -13.33 -11.15 7.11
CA LEU A 484 -13.86 -12.16 6.21
C LEU A 484 -14.66 -11.48 5.10
N PRO A 485 -14.43 -11.82 3.82
CA PRO A 485 -15.24 -11.32 2.73
C PRO A 485 -16.66 -11.92 2.77
N TYR A 486 -17.57 -11.28 2.04
CA TYR A 486 -18.91 -11.86 1.84
C TYR A 486 -18.84 -13.13 0.99
N SER A 487 -19.49 -14.20 1.44
CA SER A 487 -19.47 -15.52 0.78
C SER A 487 -19.84 -15.48 -0.72
N TYR A 488 -20.73 -14.58 -1.12
CA TYR A 488 -21.16 -14.41 -2.51
C TYR A 488 -20.23 -13.55 -3.37
N ARG A 489 -19.22 -12.89 -2.79
CA ARG A 489 -18.18 -12.13 -3.51
C ARG A 489 -16.82 -12.82 -3.51
N TYR A 490 -16.73 -14.09 -3.14
CA TYR A 490 -15.45 -14.80 -3.05
C TYR A 490 -14.68 -14.88 -4.37
N GLN A 491 -15.33 -14.70 -5.52
CA GLN A 491 -14.61 -14.62 -6.79
C GLN A 491 -13.76 -13.35 -6.92
N ASP A 492 -14.09 -12.31 -6.16
CA ASP A 492 -13.37 -11.04 -6.12
C ASP A 492 -12.18 -11.07 -5.13
N HIS A 493 -12.01 -12.19 -4.42
CA HIS A 493 -11.01 -12.35 -3.35
C HIS A 493 -10.06 -13.52 -3.63
N ALA A 494 -8.82 -13.38 -3.21
CA ALA A 494 -7.83 -14.45 -3.32
C ALA A 494 -8.19 -15.63 -2.41
N VAL A 495 -7.69 -16.84 -2.72
CA VAL A 495 -8.07 -18.06 -2.00
C VAL A 495 -7.75 -17.98 -0.51
N TYR A 496 -6.64 -17.33 -0.14
CA TYR A 496 -6.28 -17.16 1.26
C TYR A 496 -7.28 -16.25 1.97
N GLU A 497 -7.73 -15.14 1.39
CA GLU A 497 -8.66 -14.17 2.02
C GLU A 497 -10.03 -14.76 2.43
N LYS A 498 -10.36 -15.98 1.98
CA LYS A 498 -11.68 -16.60 2.13
C LYS A 498 -11.93 -17.28 3.47
N ASN A 499 -10.93 -17.33 4.36
CA ASN A 499 -11.02 -18.01 5.66
C ASN A 499 -10.47 -17.11 6.77
N ILE A 500 -10.93 -17.34 8.00
CA ILE A 500 -10.35 -16.72 9.20
C ILE A 500 -9.06 -17.49 9.55
N HIS A 501 -7.88 -16.89 9.29
CA HIS A 501 -6.56 -17.53 9.57
C HIS A 501 -6.14 -17.53 11.04
N ILE A 502 -7.07 -17.26 11.94
CA ILE A 502 -6.83 -17.25 13.38
C ILE A 502 -7.64 -18.38 13.98
N GLU A 503 -6.97 -19.35 14.59
CA GLU A 503 -7.65 -20.39 15.36
C GLU A 503 -8.20 -19.79 16.66
N ASN A 504 -9.48 -20.05 16.95
CA ASN A 504 -10.09 -19.61 18.20
C ASN A 504 -9.67 -20.52 19.36
N ASN A 505 -9.83 -21.84 19.25
CA ASN A 505 -9.49 -22.82 20.30
C ASN A 505 -9.95 -22.40 21.73
N GLY A 506 -11.09 -21.70 21.82
CA GLY A 506 -11.65 -21.15 23.07
C GLY A 506 -11.01 -19.85 23.60
N LYS A 507 -10.08 -19.24 22.86
CA LYS A 507 -9.35 -18.00 23.22
C LYS A 507 -10.24 -16.75 23.19
N TYR A 508 -11.14 -16.68 22.23
CA TYR A 508 -12.05 -15.57 21.95
C TYR A 508 -13.48 -16.02 22.21
N GLN A 509 -14.14 -15.41 23.20
CA GLN A 509 -15.47 -15.79 23.65
C GLN A 509 -16.52 -14.74 23.31
N ASN A 510 -16.12 -13.51 23.01
CA ASN A 510 -17.02 -12.39 22.74
C ASN A 510 -16.57 -11.69 21.46
N ILE A 511 -17.29 -11.93 20.36
CA ILE A 511 -16.90 -11.47 19.04
C ILE A 511 -17.67 -10.20 18.69
N LEU A 512 -16.96 -9.16 18.25
CA LEU A 512 -17.55 -7.97 17.65
C LEU A 512 -17.44 -8.04 16.12
N VAL A 513 -18.56 -8.21 15.44
CA VAL A 513 -18.65 -8.17 13.97
C VAL A 513 -19.01 -6.76 13.52
N ILE A 514 -18.24 -6.17 12.63
CA ILE A 514 -18.51 -4.84 12.07
C ILE A 514 -18.73 -4.96 10.56
N THR A 515 -19.79 -4.32 10.07
CA THR A 515 -20.18 -4.40 8.66
C THR A 515 -20.86 -3.12 8.18
N ASP A 516 -21.04 -2.98 6.87
CA ASP A 516 -21.67 -1.81 6.27
C ASP A 516 -23.19 -1.86 6.30
N VAL A 517 -23.80 -2.94 5.80
CA VAL A 517 -25.25 -3.00 5.61
C VAL A 517 -25.82 -4.32 6.14
N ILE A 518 -26.83 -4.22 6.99
CA ILE A 518 -27.63 -5.37 7.42
C ILE A 518 -29.10 -5.12 7.07
N ASN A 519 -29.74 -6.14 6.49
CA ASN A 519 -31.19 -6.13 6.27
C ASN A 519 -31.94 -6.98 7.30
N ASN A 520 -31.37 -8.11 7.72
CA ASN A 520 -31.91 -8.99 8.74
C ASN A 520 -30.76 -9.80 9.38
N GLY A 521 -31.04 -10.50 10.48
CA GLY A 521 -30.03 -11.27 11.23
C GLY A 521 -29.39 -12.45 10.47
N LYS A 522 -29.97 -12.92 9.35
CA LYS A 522 -29.51 -14.12 8.65
C LYS A 522 -28.11 -13.99 8.03
N THR A 523 -27.65 -12.78 7.76
CA THR A 523 -26.29 -12.54 7.24
C THR A 523 -25.23 -13.10 8.18
N VAL A 524 -25.43 -12.97 9.49
CA VAL A 524 -24.48 -13.40 10.52
C VAL A 524 -24.67 -14.88 10.85
N GLU A 525 -25.90 -15.40 10.79
CA GLU A 525 -26.15 -16.85 10.90
C GLU A 525 -25.38 -17.63 9.83
N ARG A 526 -25.45 -17.18 8.57
CA ARG A 526 -24.70 -17.80 7.46
C ARG A 526 -23.18 -17.74 7.64
N LEU A 527 -22.68 -16.72 8.35
CA LEU A 527 -21.25 -16.60 8.70
C LEU A 527 -20.87 -17.66 9.74
N ILE A 528 -21.68 -17.80 10.80
CA ILE A 528 -21.48 -18.77 11.89
C ILE A 528 -21.54 -20.20 11.35
N ASP A 529 -22.53 -20.51 10.50
CA ASP A 529 -22.71 -21.84 9.88
C ASP A 529 -21.54 -22.24 8.98
N LYS A 530 -20.79 -21.27 8.48
CA LYS A 530 -19.66 -21.52 7.58
C LYS A 530 -18.34 -21.67 8.34
N GLU A 531 -18.11 -20.83 9.34
CA GLU A 531 -16.89 -20.79 10.14
C GLU A 531 -17.09 -21.53 11.48
N THR A 532 -17.70 -22.72 11.43
CA THR A 532 -18.18 -23.43 12.63
C THR A 532 -17.09 -23.70 13.65
N GLU A 533 -15.87 -24.03 13.20
CA GLU A 533 -14.73 -24.28 14.11
C GLU A 533 -14.30 -23.01 14.86
N PHE A 534 -14.34 -21.85 14.21
CA PHE A 534 -14.01 -20.58 14.86
C PHE A 534 -15.07 -20.19 15.90
N PHE A 535 -16.36 -20.37 15.57
CA PHE A 535 -17.47 -19.93 16.43
C PHE A 535 -17.92 -20.95 17.48
N LYS A 536 -17.35 -22.17 17.49
CA LYS A 536 -17.77 -23.29 18.34
C LYS A 536 -17.84 -22.96 19.84
N ASP A 537 -16.86 -22.22 20.36
CA ASP A 537 -16.72 -21.89 21.79
C ASP A 537 -17.09 -20.42 22.10
N VAL A 538 -17.69 -19.72 21.14
CA VAL A 538 -18.08 -18.31 21.28
C VAL A 538 -19.33 -18.19 22.14
N LYS A 539 -19.26 -17.35 23.17
CA LYS A 539 -20.37 -17.10 24.10
C LYS A 539 -21.31 -16.01 23.60
N SER A 540 -20.80 -14.96 22.99
CA SER A 540 -21.61 -13.86 22.49
C SER A 540 -21.04 -13.26 21.22
N ILE A 541 -21.93 -12.79 20.34
CA ILE A 541 -21.59 -12.11 19.10
C ILE A 541 -22.36 -10.80 19.05
N ASN A 542 -21.66 -9.67 19.12
CA ASN A 542 -22.24 -8.35 18.91
C ASN A 542 -21.97 -7.93 17.47
N VAL A 543 -22.98 -7.46 16.76
CA VAL A 543 -22.89 -7.08 15.36
C VAL A 543 -23.24 -5.61 15.24
N VAL A 544 -22.34 -4.80 14.69
CA VAL A 544 -22.56 -3.37 14.48
C VAL A 544 -22.52 -3.08 12.98
N SER A 545 -23.64 -2.64 12.44
CA SER A 545 -23.74 -2.20 11.04
C SER A 545 -23.75 -0.68 10.91
N LEU A 546 -23.20 -0.16 9.82
CA LEU A 546 -23.35 1.26 9.52
C LEU A 546 -24.81 1.59 9.17
N PHE A 547 -25.43 0.80 8.29
CA PHE A 547 -26.81 0.95 7.87
C PHE A 547 -27.62 -0.30 8.20
N TYR A 548 -28.68 -0.13 8.99
CA TYR A 548 -29.78 -1.09 9.02
C TYR A 548 -30.81 -0.71 7.96
N THR A 549 -31.23 -1.68 7.15
CA THR A 549 -32.11 -1.43 5.99
C THR A 549 -33.42 -2.21 6.01
N GLY A 550 -33.58 -3.09 6.99
CA GLY A 550 -34.78 -3.88 7.19
C GLY A 550 -35.91 -3.11 7.86
N ASP A 551 -37.02 -3.79 8.05
CA ASP A 551 -38.13 -3.29 8.84
C ASP A 551 -38.04 -3.84 10.28
N PRO A 552 -37.90 -2.98 11.32
CA PRO A 552 -37.80 -3.45 12.70
C PRO A 552 -38.95 -4.35 13.15
N GLN A 553 -40.15 -4.18 12.57
CA GLN A 553 -41.34 -4.95 12.92
C GLN A 553 -41.47 -6.22 12.06
N ALA A 554 -41.25 -6.12 10.75
CA ALA A 554 -41.42 -7.27 9.85
C ALA A 554 -40.18 -8.18 9.78
N ASN A 555 -38.99 -7.61 9.96
CA ASN A 555 -37.69 -8.26 9.88
C ASN A 555 -36.85 -7.93 11.14
N PRO A 556 -37.29 -8.36 12.34
CA PRO A 556 -36.62 -8.02 13.57
C PRO A 556 -35.16 -8.49 13.54
N LEU A 557 -34.26 -7.57 13.90
CA LEU A 557 -32.81 -7.79 13.90
C LEU A 557 -32.36 -8.92 14.84
N ASN A 558 -33.10 -9.16 15.92
CA ASN A 558 -32.76 -10.12 16.98
C ASN A 558 -33.90 -11.14 17.18
N TYR A 559 -34.28 -11.86 16.11
CA TYR A 559 -35.45 -12.74 16.11
C TYR A 559 -35.23 -14.07 16.85
N ASP A 560 -34.03 -14.63 16.81
CA ASP A 560 -33.75 -15.94 17.41
C ASP A 560 -33.18 -15.80 18.83
N GLN A 561 -33.89 -16.35 19.81
CA GLN A 561 -33.45 -16.37 21.22
C GLN A 561 -32.36 -17.42 21.48
N ASN A 562 -32.12 -18.35 20.53
CA ASN A 562 -31.15 -19.43 20.70
C ASN A 562 -29.74 -19.06 20.22
N THR A 563 -29.60 -18.00 19.42
CA THR A 563 -28.30 -17.48 19.00
C THR A 563 -27.93 -16.31 19.89
N ASN A 564 -26.76 -16.34 20.55
CA ASN A 564 -26.26 -15.23 21.38
C ASN A 564 -25.75 -14.06 20.51
N VAL A 565 -26.47 -13.75 19.42
CA VAL A 565 -26.17 -12.70 18.45
C VAL A 565 -27.02 -11.48 18.78
N LYS A 566 -26.38 -10.33 18.99
CA LYS A 566 -27.05 -9.05 19.20
C LYS A 566 -26.65 -8.07 18.11
N ASN A 567 -27.61 -7.53 17.39
CA ASN A 567 -27.38 -6.58 16.32
C ASN A 567 -27.66 -5.15 16.75
N PHE A 568 -26.79 -4.25 16.31
CA PHE A 568 -26.78 -2.81 16.53
C PHE A 568 -26.52 -2.12 15.19
N TYR A 569 -26.89 -0.84 15.09
CA TYR A 569 -26.66 -0.05 13.90
C TYR A 569 -26.42 1.42 14.21
N VAL A 570 -25.73 2.11 13.30
CA VAL A 570 -25.52 3.56 13.38
C VAL A 570 -26.74 4.33 12.87
N THR A 571 -27.26 3.96 11.68
CA THR A 571 -28.40 4.63 11.08
C THR A 571 -29.38 3.63 10.46
N HIS A 572 -30.68 3.95 10.51
CA HIS A 572 -31.74 3.15 9.91
C HIS A 572 -32.22 3.81 8.61
N MET A 573 -32.06 3.12 7.49
CA MET A 573 -32.42 3.60 6.15
C MET A 573 -33.09 2.50 5.35
N LYS A 574 -34.43 2.52 5.30
CA LYS A 574 -35.20 1.49 4.59
C LYS A 574 -34.95 1.52 3.09
N VAL A 575 -34.53 0.40 2.51
CA VAL A 575 -34.24 0.23 1.07
C VAL A 575 -35.28 -0.62 0.33
N GLU A 576 -36.28 -1.10 1.06
CA GLU A 576 -37.38 -1.89 0.51
C GLU A 576 -38.28 -1.05 -0.42
N LYS A 577 -39.21 -1.75 -1.07
CA LYS A 577 -40.18 -1.15 -1.99
C LYS A 577 -41.07 -0.15 -1.26
N CYS A 578 -41.23 1.04 -1.83
CA CYS A 578 -42.23 1.98 -1.36
C CYS A 578 -43.65 1.42 -1.55
N PRO A 579 -44.56 1.63 -0.58
CA PRO A 579 -45.92 1.09 -0.68
C PRO A 579 -46.68 1.71 -1.85
N TYR A 580 -47.65 0.97 -2.38
CA TYR A 580 -48.53 1.43 -3.46
C TYR A 580 -49.82 2.10 -2.96
N ASP A 581 -50.02 2.16 -1.64
CA ASP A 581 -51.19 2.81 -1.05
C ASP A 581 -51.01 4.34 -0.95
N GLU A 582 -52.07 5.05 -0.58
CA GLU A 582 -52.06 6.51 -0.43
C GLU A 582 -51.05 7.01 0.62
N ASN A 583 -50.57 6.14 1.50
CA ASN A 583 -49.63 6.49 2.57
C ASN A 583 -48.18 6.59 2.08
N PHE A 584 -47.88 6.26 0.82
CA PHE A 584 -46.52 6.34 0.27
C PHE A 584 -45.87 7.71 0.50
N ARG A 585 -46.64 8.81 0.51
CA ARG A 585 -46.11 10.15 0.77
C ARG A 585 -45.52 10.33 2.18
N LYS A 586 -46.03 9.55 3.15
CA LYS A 586 -45.59 9.57 4.55
C LYS A 586 -44.59 8.45 4.88
N THR A 587 -44.65 7.33 4.16
CA THR A 587 -43.89 6.11 4.49
C THR A 587 -42.75 5.80 3.53
N CYS A 588 -42.80 6.28 2.28
CA CYS A 588 -41.72 6.12 1.30
C CYS A 588 -40.63 7.16 1.56
N MET A 589 -39.44 6.71 1.97
CA MET A 589 -38.30 7.59 2.24
C MET A 589 -37.88 8.40 0.99
N ILE A 590 -37.99 7.82 -0.21
CA ILE A 590 -37.68 8.52 -1.47
C ILE A 590 -38.57 9.75 -1.65
N TYR A 591 -39.87 9.62 -1.36
CA TYR A 591 -40.83 10.71 -1.50
C TYR A 591 -40.73 11.70 -0.32
N ARG A 592 -40.79 11.19 0.92
CA ARG A 592 -40.80 12.01 2.14
C ARG A 592 -39.51 12.82 2.29
N GLU A 593 -38.37 12.17 2.09
CA GLU A 593 -37.05 12.74 2.35
C GLU A 593 -36.36 13.26 1.09
N LYS A 594 -36.98 13.11 -0.09
CA LYS A 594 -36.39 13.47 -1.39
C LYS A 594 -35.03 12.83 -1.62
N MET A 595 -34.91 11.53 -1.33
CA MET A 595 -33.64 10.78 -1.42
C MET A 595 -33.18 10.55 -2.86
N ASP A 596 -34.10 10.58 -3.82
CA ASP A 596 -33.82 10.45 -5.24
C ASP A 596 -34.84 11.27 -6.06
N CYS A 597 -34.67 11.35 -7.38
CA CYS A 597 -35.58 12.06 -8.26
C CYS A 597 -36.97 11.40 -8.25
N VAL A 598 -37.98 12.16 -7.84
CA VAL A 598 -39.38 11.74 -7.91
C VAL A 598 -40.00 12.32 -9.16
N HIS A 599 -40.35 11.45 -10.11
CA HIS A 599 -41.15 11.82 -11.27
C HIS A 599 -42.62 11.57 -10.98
N GLU A 600 -43.39 12.64 -10.82
CA GLU A 600 -44.85 12.54 -10.73
C GLU A 600 -45.42 12.33 -12.14
N PHE A 601 -45.90 11.11 -12.41
CA PHE A 601 -46.64 10.82 -13.64
C PHE A 601 -48.12 11.08 -13.39
N TYR A 602 -48.69 11.98 -14.20
CA TYR A 602 -50.04 12.56 -14.13
C TYR A 602 -50.23 13.56 -12.98
N ASP A 603 -50.75 14.75 -13.30
CA ASP A 603 -51.01 15.83 -12.35
C ASP A 603 -51.84 15.32 -11.18
N ALA A 604 -51.24 15.24 -10.00
CA ALA A 604 -51.94 14.94 -8.75
C ALA A 604 -52.95 16.05 -8.34
N ASN A 605 -53.15 17.06 -9.20
CA ASN A 605 -54.06 18.20 -9.02
C ASN A 605 -55.22 18.23 -10.02
N GLN A 606 -55.78 17.07 -10.40
CA GLN A 606 -57.13 17.01 -10.97
C GLN A 606 -57.98 15.99 -10.23
N GLY A 607 -58.52 16.38 -9.06
CA GLY A 607 -59.44 15.49 -8.34
C GLY A 607 -59.86 15.90 -6.93
N SER A 608 -60.19 17.18 -6.69
CA SER A 608 -61.09 17.55 -5.58
C SER A 608 -61.60 18.98 -5.79
N ASN A 609 -62.70 19.09 -6.54
CA ASN A 609 -63.79 20.00 -6.20
C ASN A 609 -64.67 19.31 -5.15
#